data_AF-A0A8T2K553-F1
#
_entry.id   AF-A0A8T2K553-F1
#
_cell.length_a   1.000
_cell.length_b   1.000
_cell.length_c   1.000
_cell.angle_alpha   90.00
_cell.angle_beta   90.00
_cell.angle_gamma   90.00
#
_symmetry.space_group_name_H-M   'P 1'
#
loop_
_entity.id
_entity.type
_entity.pdbx_description
1 polymer ?
#
loop_
_entity_poly.entity_id
_entity_poly.type
_entity_poly.pdbx_seq_one_letter_code
_entity_poly.pdbx_strand_id
1 'polypeptide(L)'
;MPAVLGSQLCHWFPLLLLTALRITAFNLDVTNTLTKDGEKGSLFGFSVALHKQLSSEPMSWLLVGAPQASALPSQHANRTGALYGCPLTTKPKDCMRVGIDHGVDVSRESKENQWLGVTVKSQGPGGKIVTCAHLYETRQRVTQLSETRDVIGRCFVLSDNLKINDDLDGEEWKFCEGRALGHERFGFCQQGVSAGFTNDNHYIMFGAPGTYNWKGELRVELFNQSALALGTYDDGPYEVAGEKSQKPEMIPVPHHSYFGMRSWPDAEEKGKGEKHRVEPYTALYTNSAFGGLLGIKE
;
A
#
# COMPACT_ATOMS: atom_id res chain seq x y z
N MET A 1 61.09 26.41 4.11
CA MET A 1 59.64 26.73 4.21
C MET A 1 59.32 27.65 3.04
N PRO A 2 58.25 27.49 2.24
CA PRO A 2 57.11 26.59 2.36
C PRO A 2 56.90 25.66 1.13
N ALA A 3 56.37 24.47 1.38
CA ALA A 3 55.60 23.68 0.42
C ALA A 3 54.36 23.19 1.20
N VAL A 4 53.31 22.77 0.50
CA VAL A 4 52.00 22.34 1.02
C VAL A 4 50.96 23.48 1.13
N LEU A 5 50.52 24.00 -0.02
CA LEU A 5 49.23 24.69 -0.14
C LEU A 5 48.45 24.28 -1.41
N GLY A 6 48.76 23.12 -2.00
CA GLY A 6 48.25 22.71 -3.32
C GLY A 6 47.24 21.56 -3.35
N SER A 7 47.12 20.73 -2.30
CA SER A 7 46.33 19.49 -2.37
C SER A 7 44.91 19.58 -1.81
N GLN A 8 44.55 20.67 -1.11
CA GLN A 8 43.24 20.80 -0.47
C GLN A 8 42.16 21.32 -1.43
N LEU A 9 42.51 21.98 -2.53
CA LEU A 9 41.55 22.59 -3.46
C LEU A 9 40.97 21.60 -4.48
N CYS A 10 41.61 20.44 -4.70
CA CYS A 10 41.19 19.48 -5.72
C CYS A 10 39.95 18.65 -5.30
N HIS A 11 39.70 18.50 -4.00
CA HIS A 11 38.57 17.72 -3.48
C HIS A 11 37.27 18.52 -3.34
N TRP A 12 37.35 19.84 -3.37
CA TRP A 12 36.19 20.73 -3.19
C TRP A 12 35.49 21.02 -4.53
N PHE A 13 36.20 20.90 -5.64
CA PHE A 13 35.69 21.10 -6.99
C PHE A 13 34.56 20.13 -7.39
N PRO A 14 34.66 18.80 -7.17
CA PRO A 14 33.56 17.89 -7.48
C PRO A 14 32.35 18.08 -6.55
N LEU A 15 32.57 18.48 -5.29
CA LEU A 15 31.51 18.78 -4.33
C LEU A 15 30.72 20.03 -4.72
N LEU A 16 31.41 21.07 -5.21
CA LEU A 16 30.78 22.29 -5.74
C LEU A 16 29.96 21.99 -7.01
N LEU A 17 30.47 21.12 -7.89
CA LEU A 17 29.78 20.73 -9.13
C LEU A 17 28.50 19.91 -8.86
N LEU A 18 28.52 19.05 -7.83
CA LEU A 18 27.34 18.29 -7.38
C LEU A 18 26.25 19.19 -6.78
N THR A 19 26.62 20.30 -6.13
CA THR A 19 25.63 21.28 -5.62
C THR A 19 25.02 22.17 -6.70
N ALA A 20 25.68 22.30 -7.85
CA ALA A 20 25.23 23.12 -8.98
C ALA A 20 24.20 22.42 -9.89
N LEU A 21 24.13 21.09 -9.85
CA LEU A 21 23.13 20.32 -10.58
C LEU A 21 21.79 20.33 -9.82
N ARG A 22 21.13 21.50 -9.82
CA ARG A 22 19.70 21.59 -9.52
C ARG A 22 18.96 20.93 -10.68
N ILE A 23 18.64 19.65 -10.53
CA ILE A 23 17.71 18.97 -11.45
C ILE A 23 16.33 19.59 -11.19
N THR A 24 15.99 20.61 -11.97
CA THR A 24 14.63 21.16 -11.98
C THR A 24 13.79 20.28 -12.89
N ALA A 25 12.68 19.75 -12.38
CA ALA A 25 11.64 19.19 -13.25
C ALA A 25 11.23 20.30 -14.23
N PHE A 26 11.47 20.10 -15.52
CA PHE A 26 11.37 21.18 -16.51
C PHE A 26 10.00 21.22 -17.21
N ASN A 27 9.20 20.17 -17.09
CA ASN A 27 7.95 19.98 -17.82
C ASN A 27 6.72 19.75 -16.92
N LEU A 28 6.81 20.03 -15.62
CA LEU A 28 5.65 20.05 -14.72
C LEU A 28 5.06 21.46 -14.67
N ASP A 29 3.78 21.59 -15.04
CA ASP A 29 3.06 22.87 -14.90
C ASP A 29 2.70 23.09 -13.43
N VAL A 30 3.37 24.07 -12.81
CA VAL A 30 3.12 24.50 -11.43
C VAL A 30 2.14 25.68 -11.34
N THR A 31 1.65 26.18 -12.48
CA THR A 31 0.73 27.32 -12.56
C THR A 31 -0.74 26.89 -12.61
N ASN A 32 -1.07 25.87 -13.41
CA ASN A 32 -2.44 25.36 -13.54
C ASN A 32 -2.58 23.95 -12.96
N THR A 33 -2.35 23.83 -11.65
CA THR A 33 -2.44 22.53 -10.96
C THR A 33 -3.89 22.13 -10.68
N LEU A 34 -4.20 20.84 -10.80
CA LEU A 34 -5.42 20.28 -10.21
C LEU A 34 -5.18 20.06 -8.71
N THR A 35 -5.92 20.80 -7.88
CA THR A 35 -5.86 20.69 -6.43
C THR A 35 -7.09 19.95 -5.93
N LYS A 36 -6.90 19.02 -4.98
CA LYS A 36 -7.97 18.33 -4.27
C LYS A 36 -7.79 18.51 -2.78
N ASP A 37 -8.86 18.93 -2.11
CA ASP A 37 -8.87 19.26 -0.68
C ASP A 37 -9.59 18.17 0.12
N GLY A 38 -8.96 17.74 1.20
CA GLY A 38 -9.53 16.80 2.16
C GLY A 38 -10.07 17.46 3.43
N GLU A 39 -10.53 16.63 4.37
CA GLU A 39 -10.83 17.09 5.72
C GLU A 39 -9.53 17.35 6.49
N LYS A 40 -9.45 18.48 7.20
CA LYS A 40 -8.26 18.85 7.96
C LYS A 40 -7.90 17.78 8.99
N GLY A 41 -6.62 17.41 9.03
CA GLY A 41 -6.10 16.43 9.98
C GLY A 41 -6.43 14.97 9.63
N SER A 42 -7.16 14.71 8.54
CA SER A 42 -7.45 13.35 8.07
C SER A 42 -6.25 12.64 7.44
N LEU A 43 -5.12 13.34 7.26
CA LEU A 43 -3.98 12.94 6.42
C LEU A 43 -4.42 12.63 4.99
N PHE A 44 -5.37 13.41 4.45
CA PHE A 44 -5.79 13.28 3.06
C PHE A 44 -4.59 13.50 2.13
N GLY A 45 -4.31 12.50 1.29
CA GLY A 45 -3.11 12.50 0.44
C GLY A 45 -1.96 11.66 0.97
N PHE A 46 -2.16 10.95 2.08
CA PHE A 46 -1.15 10.04 2.62
C PHE A 46 -0.72 8.98 1.59
N SER A 47 -1.66 8.47 0.81
CA SER A 47 -1.40 7.62 -0.35
C SER A 47 -2.26 8.05 -1.53
N VAL A 48 -1.76 7.87 -2.75
CA VAL A 48 -2.47 8.21 -3.98
C VAL A 48 -2.24 7.20 -5.09
N ALA A 49 -3.26 7.04 -5.94
CA ALA A 49 -3.15 6.28 -7.17
C ALA A 49 -4.04 6.92 -8.26
N LEU A 50 -3.63 6.79 -9.52
CA LEU A 50 -4.51 7.07 -10.65
C LEU A 50 -5.24 5.78 -11.03
N HIS A 51 -6.52 5.92 -11.36
CA HIS A 51 -7.33 4.80 -11.82
C HIS A 51 -8.27 5.25 -12.95
N LYS A 52 -8.52 4.35 -13.90
CA LYS A 52 -9.40 4.62 -15.03
C LYS A 52 -10.48 3.55 -15.07
N GLN A 53 -11.67 3.95 -14.65
CA GLN A 53 -12.87 3.16 -14.76
C GLN A 53 -13.25 2.98 -16.23
N LEU A 54 -13.51 1.75 -16.66
CA LEU A 54 -13.97 1.42 -18.01
C LEU A 54 -15.40 0.87 -18.04
N SER A 55 -15.88 0.32 -16.93
CA SER A 55 -17.22 -0.26 -16.79
C SER A 55 -18.31 0.78 -16.59
N SER A 56 -19.48 0.53 -17.21
CA SER A 56 -20.69 1.38 -17.24
C SER A 56 -20.49 2.77 -17.86
N GLU A 57 -19.71 3.63 -17.21
CA GLU A 57 -19.39 4.99 -17.65
C GLU A 57 -17.88 5.25 -17.47
N PRO A 58 -17.13 5.50 -18.54
CA PRO A 58 -15.70 5.75 -18.44
C PRO A 58 -15.40 6.99 -17.58
N MET A 59 -14.60 6.81 -16.53
CA MET A 59 -14.20 7.90 -15.64
C MET A 59 -12.76 7.75 -15.19
N SER A 60 -12.04 8.87 -15.09
CA SER A 60 -10.69 8.89 -14.53
C SER A 60 -10.73 9.45 -13.11
N TRP A 61 -10.18 8.66 -12.20
CA TRP A 61 -10.18 8.92 -10.78
C TRP A 61 -8.76 9.19 -10.29
N LEU A 62 -8.60 10.22 -9.49
CA LEU A 62 -7.55 10.26 -8.49
C LEU A 62 -8.09 9.58 -7.23
N LEU A 63 -7.47 8.48 -6.84
CA LEU A 63 -7.73 7.82 -5.58
C LEU A 63 -6.84 8.42 -4.50
N VAL A 64 -7.43 8.75 -3.36
CA VAL A 64 -6.73 9.38 -2.24
C VAL A 64 -7.03 8.66 -0.94
N GLY A 65 -5.99 8.14 -0.31
CA GLY A 65 -6.04 7.61 1.03
C GLY A 65 -5.97 8.72 2.08
N ALA A 66 -6.79 8.59 3.11
CA ALA A 66 -6.84 9.49 4.26
C ALA A 66 -6.95 8.65 5.54
N PRO A 67 -5.84 8.06 6.03
CA PRO A 67 -5.84 7.07 7.12
C PRO A 67 -6.37 7.60 8.45
N GLN A 68 -6.50 8.91 8.58
CA GLN A 68 -6.91 9.57 9.80
C GLN A 68 -8.27 10.27 9.66
N ALA A 69 -9.00 10.01 8.57
CA ALA A 69 -10.37 10.49 8.36
C ALA A 69 -11.33 10.00 9.46
N SER A 70 -12.34 10.83 9.74
CA SER A 70 -13.40 10.56 10.70
C SER A 70 -14.14 9.25 10.38
N ALA A 71 -14.56 8.55 11.43
CA ALA A 71 -15.28 7.28 11.29
C ALA A 71 -16.66 7.44 10.66
N LEU A 72 -17.14 6.38 10.02
CA LEU A 72 -18.57 6.26 9.67
C LEU A 72 -19.38 6.02 10.96
N PRO A 73 -20.62 6.51 11.06
CA PRO A 73 -21.44 6.37 12.27
C PRO A 73 -21.63 4.93 12.77
N SER A 74 -21.61 3.94 11.86
CA SER A 74 -21.81 2.52 12.19
C SER A 74 -20.56 1.79 12.69
N GLN A 75 -19.40 2.46 12.81
CA GLN A 75 -18.11 1.82 13.13
C GLN A 75 -17.71 1.89 14.62
N HIS A 76 -18.47 2.56 15.47
CA HIS A 76 -18.18 2.74 16.91
C HIS A 76 -16.72 3.19 17.19
N ALA A 77 -16.24 4.15 16.40
CA ALA A 77 -14.90 4.70 16.46
C ALA A 77 -14.95 6.21 16.20
N ASN A 78 -13.89 6.93 16.54
CA ASN A 78 -13.71 8.34 16.20
C ASN A 78 -13.02 8.48 14.85
N ARG A 79 -11.99 7.66 14.61
CA ARG A 79 -11.16 7.73 13.40
C ARG A 79 -10.90 6.34 12.88
N THR A 80 -11.32 6.07 11.65
CA THR A 80 -11.10 4.76 11.01
C THR A 80 -10.25 4.88 9.74
N GLY A 81 -10.10 6.09 9.20
CA GLY A 81 -9.53 6.32 7.90
C GLY A 81 -10.55 6.12 6.77
N ALA A 82 -10.16 6.48 5.55
CA ALA A 82 -11.01 6.41 4.38
C ALA A 82 -10.22 6.34 3.08
N LEU A 83 -10.89 5.84 2.04
CA LEU A 83 -10.52 6.03 0.65
C LEU A 83 -11.47 7.07 0.03
N TYR A 84 -10.93 7.97 -0.78
CA TYR A 84 -11.69 8.93 -1.57
C TYR A 84 -11.43 8.72 -3.06
N GLY A 85 -12.47 8.83 -3.88
CA GLY A 85 -12.40 8.95 -5.32
C GLY A 85 -12.63 10.41 -5.74
N CYS A 86 -11.67 11.01 -6.40
CA CYS A 86 -11.75 12.39 -6.87
C CYS A 86 -11.80 12.41 -8.41
N PRO A 87 -12.86 12.96 -9.03
CA PRO A 87 -12.87 13.20 -10.47
C PRO A 87 -11.71 14.12 -10.87
N LEU A 88 -11.10 13.91 -12.04
CA LEU A 88 -10.04 14.79 -12.57
C LEU A 88 -10.60 16.11 -13.13
N THR A 89 -11.34 16.85 -12.31
CA THR A 89 -11.86 18.19 -12.61
C THR A 89 -11.11 19.28 -11.83
N THR A 90 -11.31 20.54 -12.21
CA THR A 90 -10.73 21.72 -11.53
C THR A 90 -11.40 22.05 -10.19
N LYS A 91 -12.48 21.35 -9.81
CA LYS A 91 -13.16 21.58 -8.53
C LYS A 91 -12.34 20.96 -7.40
N PRO A 92 -11.97 21.70 -6.33
CA PRO A 92 -11.15 21.13 -5.26
C PRO A 92 -11.89 20.18 -4.30
N LYS A 93 -13.20 20.39 -4.12
CA LYS A 93 -14.02 19.70 -3.10
C LYS A 93 -15.05 18.74 -3.68
N ASP A 94 -14.74 18.12 -4.82
CA ASP A 94 -15.61 17.14 -5.51
C ASP A 94 -15.20 15.68 -5.24
N CYS A 95 -14.27 15.44 -4.32
CA CYS A 95 -13.89 14.11 -3.88
C CYS A 95 -15.01 13.46 -3.08
N MET A 96 -15.34 12.22 -3.42
CA MET A 96 -16.35 11.43 -2.73
C MET A 96 -15.69 10.31 -1.91
N ARG A 97 -16.13 10.14 -0.67
CA ARG A 97 -15.69 9.00 0.15
C ARG A 97 -16.23 7.71 -0.47
N VAL A 98 -15.35 6.75 -0.70
CA VAL A 98 -15.73 5.43 -1.19
C VAL A 98 -16.38 4.66 -0.03
N GLY A 99 -17.60 4.16 -0.27
CA GLY A 99 -18.40 3.47 0.74
C GLY A 99 -17.92 2.04 0.95
N ILE A 100 -16.96 1.85 1.84
CA ILE A 100 -16.41 0.56 2.25
C ILE A 100 -16.37 0.46 3.77
N ASP A 101 -16.22 -0.77 4.28
CA ASP A 101 -15.99 -1.06 5.69
C ASP A 101 -17.11 -0.63 6.66
N HIS A 102 -18.36 -0.95 6.31
CA HIS A 102 -19.51 -0.60 7.15
C HIS A 102 -19.63 -1.48 8.41
N GLY A 103 -20.27 -0.94 9.45
CA GLY A 103 -20.57 -1.68 10.68
C GLY A 103 -19.33 -1.91 11.56
N VAL A 104 -19.52 -2.61 12.68
CA VAL A 104 -18.45 -3.10 13.54
C VAL A 104 -18.99 -4.23 14.42
N ASP A 105 -18.19 -5.28 14.63
CA ASP A 105 -18.44 -6.25 15.70
C ASP A 105 -17.54 -5.96 16.91
N VAL A 106 -18.06 -5.19 17.86
CA VAL A 106 -17.31 -4.78 19.07
C VAL A 106 -16.86 -5.96 19.94
N SER A 107 -17.40 -7.16 19.74
CA SER A 107 -16.99 -8.37 20.45
C SER A 107 -15.76 -9.05 19.84
N ARG A 108 -15.37 -8.66 18.62
CA ARG A 108 -14.30 -9.30 17.84
C ARG A 108 -13.28 -8.33 17.26
N GLU A 109 -13.58 -7.04 17.17
CA GLU A 109 -12.69 -6.08 16.51
C GLU A 109 -12.78 -4.67 17.10
N SER A 110 -11.79 -3.86 16.73
CA SER A 110 -11.78 -2.43 16.93
C SER A 110 -11.30 -1.73 15.67
N LYS A 111 -12.13 -0.82 15.15
CA LYS A 111 -11.78 -0.01 13.97
C LYS A 111 -11.10 1.31 14.33
N GLU A 112 -11.02 1.63 15.62
CA GLU A 112 -10.36 2.85 16.12
C GLU A 112 -8.89 2.89 15.68
N ASN A 113 -8.52 3.96 14.97
CA ASN A 113 -7.20 4.18 14.41
C ASN A 113 -6.65 2.99 13.60
N GLN A 114 -7.49 2.30 12.82
CA GLN A 114 -7.04 1.22 11.94
C GLN A 114 -6.25 1.69 10.69
N TRP A 115 -6.29 2.99 10.39
CA TRP A 115 -5.58 3.63 9.27
C TRP A 115 -6.00 3.13 7.88
N LEU A 116 -7.30 3.07 7.61
CA LEU A 116 -7.82 2.75 6.27
C LEU A 116 -7.40 3.81 5.24
N GLY A 117 -6.76 3.39 4.15
CA GLY A 117 -6.17 4.30 3.16
C GLY A 117 -4.69 4.61 3.40
N VAL A 118 -4.01 3.87 4.30
CA VAL A 118 -2.55 3.96 4.44
C VAL A 118 -1.83 3.61 3.13
N THR A 119 -2.39 2.66 2.38
CA THR A 119 -1.88 2.17 1.10
C THR A 119 -3.05 2.16 0.14
N VAL A 120 -2.84 2.70 -1.06
CA VAL A 120 -3.81 2.68 -2.17
C VAL A 120 -3.05 2.36 -3.44
N LYS A 121 -3.47 1.31 -4.17
CA LYS A 121 -2.89 0.91 -5.45
C LYS A 121 -3.97 0.55 -6.44
N SER A 122 -3.71 0.84 -7.71
CA SER A 122 -4.58 0.48 -8.83
C SER A 122 -3.88 -0.53 -9.72
N GLN A 123 -4.64 -1.50 -10.23
CA GLN A 123 -4.22 -2.43 -11.28
C GLN A 123 -4.18 -1.75 -12.68
N GLY A 124 -4.51 -0.46 -12.76
CA GLY A 124 -4.58 0.30 -13.99
C GLY A 124 -6.00 0.38 -14.57
N PRO A 125 -6.14 0.75 -15.85
CA PRO A 125 -7.43 0.92 -16.50
C PRO A 125 -8.29 -0.35 -16.54
N GLY A 126 -9.55 -0.28 -16.12
CA GLY A 126 -10.46 -1.43 -16.13
C GLY A 126 -10.18 -2.46 -15.04
N GLY A 127 -9.13 -2.26 -14.24
CA GLY A 127 -8.64 -3.20 -13.26
C GLY A 127 -9.19 -2.95 -11.86
N LYS A 128 -8.72 -3.73 -10.90
CA LYS A 128 -9.13 -3.61 -9.50
C LYS A 128 -8.27 -2.62 -8.72
N ILE A 129 -8.71 -2.29 -7.52
CA ILE A 129 -8.04 -1.35 -6.62
C ILE A 129 -7.87 -2.04 -5.27
N VAL A 130 -6.70 -1.91 -4.66
CA VAL A 130 -6.47 -2.34 -3.29
C VAL A 130 -6.26 -1.14 -2.39
N THR A 131 -6.93 -1.14 -1.23
CA THR A 131 -6.70 -0.18 -0.14
C THR A 131 -6.59 -0.91 1.19
N CYS A 132 -5.71 -0.47 2.09
CA CYS A 132 -5.41 -1.21 3.32
C CYS A 132 -5.61 -0.39 4.60
N ALA A 133 -5.81 -1.11 5.71
CA ALA A 133 -5.91 -0.63 7.08
C ALA A 133 -4.93 -1.44 7.95
N HIS A 134 -3.65 -1.08 7.89
CA HIS A 134 -2.57 -1.86 8.51
C HIS A 134 -2.57 -1.90 10.05
N LEU A 135 -3.34 -1.03 10.71
CA LEU A 135 -3.50 -1.04 12.17
C LEU A 135 -4.85 -1.64 12.61
N TYR A 136 -5.53 -2.34 11.71
CA TYR A 136 -6.75 -3.07 12.06
C TYR A 136 -6.50 -4.07 13.18
N GLU A 137 -7.31 -3.96 14.23
CA GLU A 137 -7.19 -4.71 15.48
C GLU A 137 -8.32 -5.73 15.59
N THR A 138 -7.93 -7.00 15.78
CA THR A 138 -8.85 -8.06 16.20
C THR A 138 -8.75 -8.25 17.70
N ARG A 139 -9.86 -8.67 18.31
CA ARG A 139 -9.99 -8.90 19.74
C ARG A 139 -10.50 -10.29 20.03
N GLN A 140 -9.99 -10.88 21.11
CA GLN A 140 -10.52 -12.12 21.65
C GLN A 140 -10.86 -11.93 23.12
N ARG A 141 -11.92 -12.60 23.57
CA ARG A 141 -12.37 -12.57 24.99
C ARG A 141 -12.59 -11.14 25.50
N VAL A 142 -13.21 -10.29 24.68
CA VAL A 142 -13.53 -8.90 25.03
C VAL A 142 -14.29 -8.86 26.36
N THR A 143 -13.93 -7.93 27.24
CA THR A 143 -14.45 -7.78 28.62
C THR A 143 -13.98 -8.81 29.65
N GLN A 144 -13.13 -9.77 29.26
CA GLN A 144 -12.52 -10.74 30.18
C GLN A 144 -11.09 -10.33 30.56
N LEU A 145 -10.56 -10.86 31.68
CA LEU A 145 -9.17 -10.60 32.11
C LEU A 145 -8.10 -11.07 31.11
N SER A 146 -8.46 -12.03 30.25
CA SER A 146 -7.60 -12.61 29.21
C SER A 146 -7.90 -12.05 27.82
N GLU A 147 -8.43 -10.81 27.75
CA GLU A 147 -8.62 -10.09 26.50
C GLU A 147 -7.28 -9.95 25.78
N THR A 148 -7.23 -10.36 24.51
CA THR A 148 -6.07 -10.13 23.63
C THR A 148 -6.46 -9.19 22.50
N ARG A 149 -5.48 -8.40 22.05
CA ARG A 149 -5.62 -7.44 20.97
C ARG A 149 -4.47 -7.64 20.01
N ASP A 150 -4.80 -8.03 18.79
CA ASP A 150 -3.83 -8.37 17.76
C ASP A 150 -4.01 -7.41 16.58
N VAL A 151 -2.96 -6.65 16.28
CA VAL A 151 -2.93 -5.65 15.21
C VAL A 151 -2.47 -6.34 13.93
N ILE A 152 -3.39 -7.11 13.36
CA ILE A 152 -3.09 -7.97 12.20
C ILE A 152 -3.07 -7.20 10.88
N GLY A 153 -3.78 -6.06 10.79
CA GLY A 153 -3.99 -5.35 9.53
C GLY A 153 -4.95 -6.07 8.58
N ARG A 154 -5.43 -5.36 7.57
CA ARG A 154 -6.31 -5.91 6.51
C ARG A 154 -6.29 -5.06 5.26
N CYS A 155 -6.78 -5.61 4.15
CA CYS A 155 -6.99 -4.87 2.92
C CYS A 155 -8.36 -5.14 2.31
N PHE A 156 -8.84 -4.21 1.52
CA PHE A 156 -10.04 -4.31 0.70
C PHE A 156 -9.64 -4.25 -0.75
N VAL A 157 -10.25 -5.12 -1.55
CA VAL A 157 -10.15 -5.03 -3.00
C VAL A 157 -11.49 -4.61 -3.58
N LEU A 158 -11.43 -3.63 -4.48
CA LEU A 158 -12.58 -3.03 -5.15
C LEU A 158 -12.51 -3.33 -6.64
N SER A 159 -13.65 -3.56 -7.26
CA SER A 159 -13.77 -3.59 -8.71
C SER A 159 -13.46 -2.22 -9.33
N ASP A 160 -13.34 -2.21 -10.65
CA ASP A 160 -13.12 -1.04 -11.51
C ASP A 160 -14.04 0.17 -11.22
N ASN A 161 -15.24 -0.07 -10.70
CA ASN A 161 -16.23 0.97 -10.40
C ASN A 161 -16.20 1.46 -8.94
N LEU A 162 -15.10 1.24 -8.21
CA LEU A 162 -14.92 1.60 -6.79
C LEU A 162 -15.86 0.89 -5.81
N LYS A 163 -16.53 -0.20 -6.24
CA LYS A 163 -17.44 -0.98 -5.40
C LYS A 163 -16.87 -2.35 -5.08
N ILE A 164 -17.34 -2.88 -3.96
CA ILE A 164 -17.20 -4.29 -3.58
C ILE A 164 -18.33 -5.03 -4.30
N ASN A 165 -18.01 -5.92 -5.25
CA ASN A 165 -18.99 -6.75 -5.93
C ASN A 165 -18.84 -8.21 -5.45
N ASP A 166 -19.95 -8.81 -5.03
CA ASP A 166 -20.01 -10.03 -4.22
C ASP A 166 -19.68 -11.35 -4.94
N ASP A 167 -19.50 -11.33 -6.27
CA ASP A 167 -19.37 -12.59 -7.00
C ASP A 167 -17.94 -13.17 -6.97
N LEU A 168 -16.89 -12.36 -7.08
CA LEU A 168 -15.46 -12.77 -7.02
C LEU A 168 -14.47 -11.59 -6.74
N ASP A 169 -14.98 -10.42 -6.34
CA ASP A 169 -14.23 -9.15 -6.43
C ASP A 169 -14.09 -8.38 -5.10
N GLY A 170 -14.96 -8.68 -4.13
CA GLY A 170 -15.15 -7.93 -2.91
C GLY A 170 -14.62 -8.61 -1.66
N GLU A 171 -13.34 -8.95 -1.64
CA GLU A 171 -12.77 -9.70 -0.51
C GLU A 171 -12.10 -8.77 0.50
N GLU A 172 -12.44 -8.95 1.77
CA GLU A 172 -11.63 -8.48 2.88
C GLU A 172 -10.43 -9.43 3.03
N TRP A 173 -9.24 -8.96 2.70
CA TRP A 173 -8.02 -9.76 2.78
C TRP A 173 -7.38 -9.63 4.15
N LYS A 174 -7.30 -10.75 4.86
CA LYS A 174 -6.72 -10.87 6.21
C LYS A 174 -5.92 -12.18 6.33
N PHE A 175 -4.82 -12.33 5.59
CA PHE A 175 -4.07 -13.58 5.60
C PHE A 175 -3.47 -13.89 6.99
N CYS A 176 -3.31 -12.87 7.84
CA CYS A 176 -2.83 -13.01 9.22
C CYS A 176 -3.91 -13.46 10.22
N GLU A 177 -5.19 -13.39 9.87
CA GLU A 177 -6.28 -13.85 10.73
C GLU A 177 -6.26 -15.38 10.89
N GLY A 178 -6.59 -15.86 12.09
CA GLY A 178 -6.64 -17.30 12.39
C GLY A 178 -5.28 -18.00 12.53
N ARG A 179 -4.17 -17.28 12.40
CA ARG A 179 -2.81 -17.81 12.59
C ARG A 179 -2.33 -17.68 14.03
N ALA A 180 -1.17 -18.28 14.34
CA ALA A 180 -0.56 -18.18 15.65
C ALA A 180 -0.28 -16.71 16.01
N LEU A 181 -0.76 -16.28 17.18
CA LEU A 181 -0.72 -14.90 17.65
C LEU A 181 0.61 -14.58 18.36
N GLY A 182 0.76 -13.31 18.78
CA GLY A 182 1.96 -12.77 19.40
C GLY A 182 2.98 -12.20 18.42
N HIS A 183 3.94 -11.43 18.94
CA HIS A 183 4.95 -10.73 18.13
C HIS A 183 5.93 -11.71 17.44
N GLU A 184 6.13 -12.88 18.03
CA GLU A 184 6.92 -14.00 17.48
C GLU A 184 6.33 -14.57 16.17
N ARG A 185 5.05 -14.29 15.90
CA ARG A 185 4.26 -14.85 14.81
C ARG A 185 3.43 -13.77 14.12
N PHE A 186 2.09 -13.84 14.12
CA PHE A 186 1.22 -12.99 13.31
C PHE A 186 0.39 -11.97 14.10
N GLY A 187 0.51 -11.91 15.44
CA GLY A 187 -0.30 -11.02 16.28
C GLY A 187 -0.05 -9.52 16.06
N PHE A 188 1.10 -9.17 15.47
CA PHE A 188 1.45 -7.80 15.07
C PHE A 188 1.75 -7.73 13.58
N CYS A 189 1.11 -8.57 12.77
CA CYS A 189 1.42 -8.72 11.35
C CYS A 189 1.45 -7.38 10.58
N GLN A 190 0.51 -6.48 10.88
CA GLN A 190 0.35 -5.21 10.17
C GLN A 190 0.27 -5.39 8.64
N GLN A 191 -0.54 -6.35 8.18
CA GLN A 191 -0.80 -6.59 6.77
C GLN A 191 -1.27 -5.29 6.09
N GLY A 192 -0.68 -4.98 4.94
CA GLY A 192 -1.10 -3.86 4.12
C GLY A 192 -0.38 -2.55 4.42
N VAL A 193 0.67 -2.58 5.24
CA VAL A 193 1.67 -1.48 5.27
C VAL A 193 2.20 -1.21 3.86
N SER A 194 2.36 -2.28 3.07
CA SER A 194 2.49 -2.19 1.63
C SER A 194 1.58 -3.20 0.95
N ALA A 195 1.12 -2.87 -0.26
CA ALA A 195 0.35 -3.75 -1.11
C ALA A 195 0.56 -3.34 -2.57
N GLY A 196 0.20 -4.22 -3.51
CA GLY A 196 0.25 -3.91 -4.94
C GLY A 196 -0.16 -5.09 -5.80
N PHE A 197 -0.19 -4.85 -7.10
CA PHE A 197 -0.43 -5.87 -8.12
C PHE A 197 0.89 -6.15 -8.87
N THR A 198 1.04 -7.36 -9.38
CA THR A 198 2.10 -7.65 -10.36
C THR A 198 1.77 -7.01 -11.70
N ASN A 199 2.80 -6.76 -12.53
CA ASN A 199 2.65 -6.08 -13.82
C ASN A 199 1.75 -6.84 -14.80
N ASP A 200 1.71 -8.16 -14.69
CA ASP A 200 0.86 -9.04 -15.50
C ASP A 200 -0.55 -9.20 -14.91
N ASN A 201 -0.84 -8.50 -13.80
CA ASN A 201 -2.15 -8.45 -13.15
C ASN A 201 -2.67 -9.82 -12.65
N HIS A 202 -1.80 -10.84 -12.58
CA HIS A 202 -2.16 -12.17 -12.09
C HIS A 202 -2.15 -12.25 -10.57
N TYR A 203 -1.27 -11.51 -9.92
CA TYR A 203 -1.05 -11.60 -8.49
C TYR A 203 -1.33 -10.29 -7.75
N ILE A 204 -1.83 -10.44 -6.54
CA ILE A 204 -1.84 -9.40 -5.52
C ILE A 204 -0.77 -9.70 -4.48
N MET A 205 -0.12 -8.66 -3.97
CA MET A 205 0.95 -8.74 -3.00
C MET A 205 0.62 -7.92 -1.76
N PHE A 206 0.94 -8.46 -0.58
CA PHE A 206 0.80 -7.78 0.70
C PHE A 206 2.08 -7.88 1.52
N GLY A 207 2.56 -6.73 1.99
CA GLY A 207 3.63 -6.66 2.96
C GLY A 207 3.10 -6.63 4.39
N ALA A 208 3.75 -7.40 5.27
CA ALA A 208 3.41 -7.54 6.68
C ALA A 208 4.70 -7.48 7.52
N PRO A 209 5.19 -6.27 7.85
CA PRO A 209 6.52 -6.10 8.45
C PRO A 209 6.61 -6.54 9.91
N GLY A 210 5.49 -6.70 10.61
CA GLY A 210 5.51 -7.05 12.04
C GLY A 210 5.43 -8.54 12.33
N THR A 211 5.49 -9.40 11.31
CA THR A 211 5.56 -10.84 11.51
C THR A 211 6.95 -11.29 11.99
N TYR A 212 6.98 -12.37 12.77
CA TYR A 212 8.21 -13.06 13.18
C TYR A 212 9.25 -12.17 13.88
N ASN A 213 8.86 -11.47 14.95
CA ASN A 213 9.67 -10.46 15.63
C ASN A 213 10.17 -9.39 14.67
N TRP A 214 9.23 -8.84 13.89
CA TRP A 214 9.51 -7.82 12.91
C TRP A 214 10.60 -8.19 11.89
N LYS A 215 10.82 -9.49 11.64
CA LYS A 215 11.55 -9.91 10.43
C LYS A 215 10.79 -9.42 9.21
N GLY A 216 9.46 -9.59 9.24
CA GLY A 216 8.53 -9.21 8.20
C GLY A 216 8.36 -10.28 7.12
N GLU A 217 7.27 -10.15 6.37
CA GLU A 217 6.87 -11.10 5.33
C GLU A 217 6.25 -10.40 4.11
N LEU A 218 6.39 -11.04 2.96
CA LEU A 218 5.65 -10.73 1.74
C LEU A 218 4.76 -11.92 1.40
N ARG A 219 3.47 -11.65 1.26
CA ARG A 219 2.45 -12.58 0.80
C ARG A 219 2.11 -12.28 -0.65
N VAL A 220 2.11 -13.29 -1.51
CA VAL A 220 1.73 -13.16 -2.93
C VAL A 220 0.61 -14.15 -3.21
N GLU A 221 -0.56 -13.67 -3.63
CA GLU A 221 -1.75 -14.50 -3.85
C GLU A 221 -2.28 -14.33 -5.27
N LEU A 222 -2.77 -15.42 -5.86
CA LEU A 222 -3.38 -15.41 -7.18
C LEU A 222 -4.72 -14.66 -7.12
N PHE A 223 -4.90 -13.68 -7.99
CA PHE A 223 -6.00 -12.72 -7.90
C PHE A 223 -6.96 -12.78 -9.11
N ASN A 224 -6.50 -13.24 -10.27
CA ASN A 224 -7.31 -13.29 -11.49
C ASN A 224 -7.71 -14.74 -11.84
N GLN A 225 -8.95 -15.11 -11.49
CA GLN A 225 -9.52 -16.42 -11.81
C GLN A 225 -10.35 -16.35 -13.09
N SER A 226 -9.72 -16.60 -14.24
CA SER A 226 -10.50 -17.03 -15.41
C SER A 226 -10.92 -18.50 -15.18
N ALA A 227 -12.18 -18.86 -15.44
CA ALA A 227 -12.67 -20.25 -15.26
C ALA A 227 -11.84 -21.31 -16.02
N LEU A 228 -11.10 -20.92 -17.07
CA LEU A 228 -10.16 -21.75 -17.82
C LEU A 228 -8.86 -22.08 -17.04
N ALA A 229 -8.50 -21.27 -16.04
CA ALA A 229 -7.30 -21.43 -15.21
C ALA A 229 -7.54 -22.31 -13.97
N LEU A 230 -8.81 -22.49 -13.56
CA LEU A 230 -9.20 -23.21 -12.33
C LEU A 230 -8.88 -24.72 -12.36
N GLY A 231 -8.52 -25.28 -13.52
CA GLY A 231 -8.28 -26.71 -13.71
C GLY A 231 -6.83 -27.14 -13.92
N THR A 232 -5.87 -26.21 -14.05
CA THR A 232 -4.53 -26.54 -14.58
C THR A 232 -3.34 -25.88 -13.90
N TYR A 233 -3.51 -24.93 -12.96
CA TYR A 233 -2.39 -24.27 -12.30
C TYR A 233 -2.65 -24.04 -10.79
N ASP A 234 -1.88 -24.74 -9.95
CA ASP A 234 -1.77 -24.51 -8.50
C ASP A 234 -0.60 -23.52 -8.28
N ASP A 235 -0.85 -22.23 -8.52
CA ASP A 235 0.17 -21.17 -8.48
C ASP A 235 0.06 -20.34 -7.20
N GLY A 236 0.68 -20.87 -6.15
CA GLY A 236 0.72 -20.23 -4.85
C GLY A 236 -0.53 -20.53 -4.03
N PRO A 237 -0.73 -19.79 -2.93
CA PRO A 237 -0.09 -18.51 -2.60
C PRO A 237 1.31 -18.66 -1.97
N TYR A 238 2.16 -17.64 -2.15
CA TYR A 238 3.58 -17.67 -1.78
C TYR A 238 3.90 -16.80 -0.57
N GLU A 239 4.72 -17.35 0.32
CA GLU A 239 5.22 -16.73 1.54
C GLU A 239 6.65 -17.21 1.80
N VAL A 240 7.53 -16.34 2.32
CA VAL A 240 8.95 -16.68 2.58
C VAL A 240 9.06 -17.76 3.67
N ALA A 241 8.17 -17.72 4.67
CA ALA A 241 8.10 -18.73 5.72
C ALA A 241 7.33 -20.00 5.30
N GLY A 242 6.83 -20.05 4.07
CA GLY A 242 5.95 -21.10 3.55
C GLY A 242 4.56 -21.03 4.19
N GLU A 243 3.51 -20.98 3.36
CA GLU A 243 2.13 -20.78 3.83
C GLU A 243 1.69 -21.82 4.89
N LYS A 244 1.97 -23.11 4.63
CA LYS A 244 1.57 -24.22 5.52
C LYS A 244 2.58 -24.49 6.62
N SER A 245 3.87 -24.29 6.35
CA SER A 245 4.95 -24.67 7.26
C SER A 245 5.27 -23.57 8.27
N GLN A 246 5.11 -22.29 7.89
CA GLN A 246 5.31 -21.10 8.72
C GLN A 246 6.60 -21.17 9.55
N LYS A 247 7.72 -21.52 8.90
CA LYS A 247 9.01 -21.73 9.56
C LYS A 247 9.83 -20.43 9.57
N PRO A 248 10.01 -19.77 10.74
CA PRO A 248 10.73 -18.51 10.82
C PRO A 248 12.21 -18.61 10.41
N GLU A 249 12.77 -19.81 10.41
CA GLU A 249 14.15 -20.10 10.03
C GLU A 249 14.38 -19.95 8.52
N MET A 250 13.32 -20.05 7.70
CA MET A 250 13.41 -19.89 6.24
C MET A 250 13.46 -18.42 5.82
N ILE A 251 13.14 -17.49 6.73
CA ILE A 251 13.18 -16.05 6.47
C ILE A 251 14.65 -15.58 6.57
N PRO A 252 15.30 -15.20 5.44
CA PRO A 252 16.74 -14.98 5.36
C PRO A 252 17.17 -13.60 5.85
N VAL A 253 16.44 -13.03 6.82
CA VAL A 253 16.73 -11.72 7.41
C VAL A 253 16.69 -11.80 8.95
N PRO A 254 17.48 -10.97 9.65
CA PRO A 254 17.45 -10.91 11.11
C PRO A 254 16.14 -10.32 11.63
N HIS A 255 15.89 -10.46 12.92
CA HIS A 255 14.78 -9.78 13.60
C HIS A 255 14.86 -8.25 13.41
N HIS A 256 13.71 -7.58 13.42
CA HIS A 256 13.58 -6.13 13.19
C HIS A 256 14.09 -5.64 11.83
N SER A 257 13.99 -6.49 10.80
CA SER A 257 14.31 -6.11 9.41
C SER A 257 13.16 -5.42 8.69
N TYR A 258 11.93 -5.56 9.18
CA TYR A 258 10.71 -4.97 8.61
C TYR A 258 10.53 -5.29 7.11
N PHE A 259 10.86 -6.52 6.70
CA PHE A 259 10.65 -6.97 5.32
C PHE A 259 9.17 -6.83 4.93
N GLY A 260 8.90 -6.36 3.71
CA GLY A 260 7.53 -6.04 3.28
C GLY A 260 7.03 -4.64 3.69
N MET A 261 7.85 -3.79 4.32
CA MET A 261 7.43 -2.41 4.66
C MET A 261 7.34 -1.46 3.45
N ARG A 262 8.09 -1.71 2.37
CA ARG A 262 8.19 -0.77 1.24
C ARG A 262 7.17 -1.10 0.14
N SER A 263 6.46 -0.08 -0.34
CA SER A 263 5.59 -0.15 -1.52
C SER A 263 6.39 -0.46 -2.79
N TRP A 264 5.87 -1.37 -3.61
CA TRP A 264 6.44 -1.62 -4.94
C TRP A 264 6.21 -0.41 -5.87
N PRO A 265 7.20 -0.04 -6.70
CA PRO A 265 6.96 0.93 -7.75
C PRO A 265 5.92 0.38 -8.72
N ASP A 266 4.96 1.23 -9.11
CA ASP A 266 4.03 0.92 -10.18
C ASP A 266 4.87 0.76 -11.45
N ALA A 267 4.82 -0.41 -12.10
CA ALA A 267 5.54 -0.60 -13.34
C ALA A 267 4.82 0.15 -14.44
N GLU A 268 5.33 1.34 -14.74
CA GLU A 268 4.97 2.05 -15.96
C GLU A 268 5.55 1.27 -17.14
N GLU A 269 4.69 0.94 -18.11
CA GLU A 269 5.05 0.27 -19.35
C GLU A 269 6.04 1.16 -20.11
N LYS A 270 7.34 0.89 -19.96
CA LYS A 270 8.34 1.44 -20.88
C LYS A 270 8.19 0.71 -22.21
N GLY A 271 7.46 1.32 -23.13
CA GLY A 271 7.44 0.93 -24.52
C GLY A 271 8.83 0.95 -25.14
N LYS A 272 9.47 -0.22 -25.23
CA LYS A 272 10.25 -0.75 -26.36
C LYS A 272 11.01 -1.99 -25.90
N GLY A 273 10.89 -3.04 -26.69
CA GLY A 273 11.30 -4.40 -26.33
C GLY A 273 12.75 -4.53 -25.90
N GLU A 274 12.95 -5.02 -24.67
CA GLU A 274 14.13 -5.79 -24.30
C GLU A 274 13.74 -6.74 -23.17
N LYS A 275 13.97 -8.04 -23.40
CA LYS A 275 13.50 -9.13 -22.53
C LYS A 275 14.44 -9.24 -21.33
N HIS A 276 14.21 -8.46 -20.28
CA HIS A 276 15.00 -8.57 -19.06
C HIS A 276 14.37 -9.57 -18.07
N ARG A 277 15.15 -10.60 -17.76
CA ARG A 277 14.93 -11.60 -16.71
C ARG A 277 14.83 -10.87 -15.36
N VAL A 278 13.72 -11.03 -14.65
CA VAL A 278 13.56 -10.54 -13.28
C VAL A 278 14.40 -11.44 -12.37
N GLU A 279 15.50 -10.93 -11.84
CA GLU A 279 16.23 -11.59 -10.75
C GLU A 279 15.65 -11.15 -9.39
N PRO A 280 15.31 -12.09 -8.48
CA PRO A 280 14.62 -11.80 -7.22
C PRO A 280 15.50 -11.10 -6.16
N TYR A 281 16.73 -10.70 -6.49
CA TYR A 281 17.70 -10.16 -5.53
C TYR A 281 17.93 -8.65 -5.61
N THR A 282 17.19 -7.92 -6.46
CA THR A 282 17.41 -6.47 -6.62
C THR A 282 16.51 -5.65 -5.70
N ALA A 283 16.60 -5.89 -4.39
CA ALA A 283 16.23 -4.88 -3.38
C ALA A 283 17.40 -3.89 -3.22
N LEU A 284 17.71 -3.15 -4.29
CA LEU A 284 18.73 -2.11 -4.25
C LEU A 284 18.15 -0.83 -3.67
N TYR A 285 18.86 -0.28 -2.69
CA TYR A 285 18.69 1.05 -2.13
C TYR A 285 18.63 2.10 -3.23
N THR A 286 17.41 2.47 -3.64
CA THR A 286 17.17 3.66 -4.46
C THR A 286 16.33 4.64 -3.66
N ASN A 287 16.92 5.79 -3.36
CA ASN A 287 16.19 7.00 -3.00
C ASN A 287 15.53 7.52 -4.27
N SER A 288 14.27 7.18 -4.51
CA SER A 288 13.47 7.80 -5.58
C SER A 288 12.34 8.61 -4.98
N ALA A 289 12.64 9.89 -4.75
CA ALA A 289 11.62 10.93 -4.73
C ALA A 289 11.15 11.14 -6.17
N PHE A 290 10.04 10.51 -6.55
CA PHE A 290 9.27 10.85 -7.75
C PHE A 290 7.80 10.78 -7.39
N GLY A 291 7.31 11.88 -6.81
CA GLY A 291 5.88 12.15 -6.73
C GLY A 291 5.44 12.86 -8.00
N GLY A 292 4.46 12.32 -8.71
CA GLY A 292 3.63 13.13 -9.60
C GLY A 292 2.91 14.17 -8.75
N LEU A 293 3.14 15.45 -9.04
CA LEU A 293 2.52 16.56 -8.30
C LEU A 293 1.06 16.72 -8.73
N LEU A 294 0.19 15.96 -8.08
CA LEU A 294 -1.10 16.51 -7.68
C LEU A 294 -0.88 17.28 -6.37
N GLY A 295 -1.27 18.56 -6.34
CA GLY A 295 -1.24 19.34 -5.12
C GLY A 295 -2.34 18.85 -4.19
N ILE A 296 -1.98 18.01 -3.23
CA ILE A 296 -2.90 17.59 -2.17
C ILE A 296 -2.68 18.50 -0.98
N LYS A 297 -3.75 19.16 -0.52
CA LYS A 297 -3.69 20.10 0.60
C LYS A 297 -4.62 19.64 1.71
N GLU A 298 -4.11 19.67 2.94
CA GLU A 298 -4.87 19.49 4.19
C GLU A 298 -5.73 20.71 4.55
#